data_AF-A0A6G4X0L5-F1
#
_entry.id   AF-A0A6G4X0L5-F1
#
_cell.length_a   1.000
_cell.length_b   1.000
_cell.length_c   1.000
_cell.angle_alpha   90.00
_cell.angle_beta   90.00
_cell.angle_gamma   90.00
#
_symmetry.space_group_name_H-M   'P 1'
#
loop_
_entity.id
_entity.type
_entity.pdbx_description
1 polymer ?
#
loop_
_entity_poly.entity_id
_entity_poly.type
_entity_poly.pdbx_seq_one_letter_code
_entity_poly.pdbx_strand_id
1 'polypeptide(L)'
;MTHPKRLRAAEKLAASAPPGALRVVMDPDPGGRPSVLRTALAAWSAIEEDATHHLVVQDDMILSAGLFARARAAIEQMPDAALALFALWDSRNGAAVRFGALAGARWVGAVNEYFPCVAIVLPRNAAAGFVRYGRERLDGWPDDILMYRYLSARGIPSYVSVPNLAEHEDHGSISGNAFRGPRRSVCFVPSDLPGDEGARLTGLRVVPFFKHGVAQCAVRHPGPGPTRWLHLTCEQYLDGAGVRTAGRTGRGRPAIVRMAEGIAPGAADATWLTALTMGFTALREGHRADGGGTAGTPLPDAAVVREALSTVGPGGISQGHTEEQIAACRDALLRVAREGLDAGREEAARLRAPGARTHTRTPSVEVLGAATPLGEHLVRTLSDRGHRVAAGTPGRRTGSAPAATVDLRPLRGGGPASVRVTVRANGAPYAPARVRTLLVGDVYGPGCGRESRIGRMVWEALRSRPVVLDDAAESPVHPLHVRDLADAVSLVLRTPPSEPAVSLAEAVRCTVGELAETVRASVRPVAVETGAATAAAPRRADPPGPPDPPQLRGWRPAVGLAYGLHTHAQWLAYEGVRLVPL
;
A
#
# COMPACT_ATOMS: atom_id res chain seq x y z
N MET A 1 -23.36 7.85 -12.99
CA MET A 1 -23.21 9.14 -12.27
C MET A 1 -22.24 10.03 -13.02
N THR A 2 -22.49 11.33 -13.12
CA THR A 2 -21.68 12.22 -13.98
C THR A 2 -21.68 13.67 -13.50
N HIS A 3 -20.59 14.39 -13.81
CA HIS A 3 -20.58 15.85 -13.74
C HIS A 3 -21.16 16.44 -15.06
N PRO A 4 -21.89 17.56 -15.07
CA PRO A 4 -22.47 18.13 -16.31
C PRO A 4 -21.51 18.28 -17.49
N LYS A 5 -20.24 18.61 -17.23
CA LYS A 5 -19.18 18.66 -18.24
C LYS A 5 -18.96 17.34 -19.02
N ARG A 6 -19.43 16.21 -18.52
CA ARG A 6 -19.31 14.87 -19.12
C ARG A 6 -20.66 14.22 -19.47
N LEU A 7 -21.74 14.99 -19.49
CA LEU A 7 -23.07 14.49 -19.81
C LEU A 7 -23.11 13.64 -21.09
N ARG A 8 -22.48 14.12 -22.17
CA ARG A 8 -22.42 13.37 -23.44
C ARG A 8 -21.76 11.99 -23.32
N ALA A 9 -20.72 11.86 -22.49
CA ALA A 9 -20.07 10.57 -22.25
C ALA A 9 -20.99 9.64 -21.45
N ALA A 10 -21.66 10.18 -20.43
CA ALA A 10 -22.63 9.42 -19.63
C ALA A 10 -23.85 8.95 -20.46
N GLU A 11 -24.36 9.80 -21.36
CA GLU A 11 -25.46 9.45 -22.27
C GLU A 11 -25.04 8.35 -23.26
N LYS A 12 -23.82 8.44 -23.82
CA LYS A 12 -23.26 7.40 -24.69
C LYS A 12 -23.11 6.07 -23.95
N LEU A 13 -22.63 6.11 -22.70
CA LEU A 13 -22.52 4.93 -21.84
C LEU A 13 -23.90 4.32 -21.50
N ALA A 14 -24.89 5.15 -21.18
CA ALA A 14 -26.24 4.67 -20.91
C ALA A 14 -26.87 4.02 -22.17
N ALA A 15 -26.63 4.60 -23.35
CA ALA A 15 -27.13 4.08 -24.61
C ALA A 15 -26.45 2.78 -25.08
N SER A 16 -25.24 2.48 -24.60
CA SER A 16 -24.54 1.21 -24.91
C SER A 16 -24.95 0.06 -23.99
N ALA A 17 -25.63 0.34 -22.88
CA ALA A 17 -26.21 -0.65 -22.00
C ALA A 17 -27.57 -1.15 -22.52
N PRO A 18 -28.08 -2.31 -22.04
CA PRO A 18 -29.43 -2.74 -22.34
C PRO A 18 -30.46 -1.65 -22.01
N PRO A 19 -31.54 -1.49 -22.81
CA PRO A 19 -32.53 -0.46 -22.58
C PRO A 19 -33.06 -0.46 -21.14
N GLY A 20 -33.01 0.71 -20.49
CA GLY A 20 -33.46 0.88 -19.10
C GLY A 20 -32.50 0.37 -18.03
N ALA A 21 -31.37 -0.26 -18.39
CA ALA A 21 -30.42 -0.79 -17.41
C ALA A 21 -29.62 0.30 -16.69
N LEU A 22 -29.39 1.45 -17.34
CA LEU A 22 -28.70 2.60 -16.75
C LEU A 22 -29.51 3.88 -16.97
N ARG A 23 -29.48 4.75 -15.96
CA ARG A 23 -29.96 6.14 -16.05
C ARG A 23 -28.86 7.11 -15.62
N VAL A 24 -28.86 8.30 -16.21
CA VAL A 24 -27.91 9.34 -15.88
C VAL A 24 -28.34 10.05 -14.58
N VAL A 25 -27.43 10.07 -13.59
CA VAL A 25 -27.57 10.87 -12.36
C VAL A 25 -26.49 11.92 -12.35
N MET A 26 -26.91 13.18 -12.29
CA MET A 26 -26.05 14.37 -12.36
C MET A 26 -25.53 14.76 -10.98
N ASP A 27 -24.39 15.45 -10.94
CA ASP A 27 -23.94 16.19 -9.76
C ASP A 27 -25.01 17.21 -9.34
N PRO A 28 -25.56 17.14 -8.12
CA PRO A 28 -26.60 18.06 -7.67
C PRO A 28 -26.10 19.48 -7.41
N ASP A 29 -24.78 19.70 -7.30
CA ASP A 29 -24.17 21.02 -7.09
C ASP A 29 -22.85 21.15 -7.90
N PRO A 30 -22.94 21.26 -9.25
CA PRO A 30 -21.76 21.28 -10.11
C PRO A 30 -20.93 22.57 -10.02
N GLY A 31 -21.49 23.64 -9.42
CA GLY A 31 -20.80 24.92 -9.21
C GLY A 31 -20.04 24.99 -7.89
N GLY A 32 -20.38 24.14 -6.92
CA GLY A 32 -19.71 24.10 -5.61
C GLY A 32 -18.33 23.46 -5.64
N ARG A 33 -17.76 23.26 -4.45
CA ARG A 33 -16.45 22.61 -4.29
C ARG A 33 -16.47 21.22 -4.95
N PRO A 34 -15.44 20.83 -5.74
CA PRO A 34 -15.38 19.52 -6.37
C PRO A 34 -15.52 18.38 -5.35
N SER A 35 -16.54 17.53 -5.52
CA SER A 35 -16.81 16.39 -4.63
C SER A 35 -17.42 15.23 -5.41
N VAL A 36 -16.64 14.16 -5.59
CA VAL A 36 -17.14 12.90 -6.18
C VAL A 36 -18.19 12.27 -5.26
N LEU A 37 -17.99 12.36 -3.94
CA LEU A 37 -18.88 11.79 -2.93
C LEU A 37 -20.30 12.37 -3.02
N ARG A 38 -20.45 13.68 -3.23
CA ARG A 38 -21.78 14.31 -3.37
C ARG A 38 -22.58 13.67 -4.51
N THR A 39 -21.97 13.54 -5.67
CA THR A 39 -22.58 12.91 -6.85
C THR A 39 -22.82 11.41 -6.63
N ALA A 40 -21.91 10.72 -5.95
CA ALA A 40 -22.09 9.31 -5.59
C ALA A 40 -23.31 9.12 -4.67
N LEU A 41 -23.48 9.97 -3.65
CA LEU A 41 -24.62 9.91 -2.73
C LEU A 41 -25.95 10.14 -3.45
N ALA A 42 -25.99 11.04 -4.44
CA ALA A 42 -27.15 11.21 -5.30
C ALA A 42 -27.45 9.92 -6.10
N ALA A 43 -26.43 9.31 -6.69
CA ALA A 43 -26.58 8.07 -7.46
C ALA A 43 -27.02 6.88 -6.60
N TRP A 44 -26.49 6.73 -5.38
CA TRP A 44 -26.91 5.70 -4.44
C TRP A 44 -28.31 5.93 -3.86
N SER A 45 -28.73 7.19 -3.72
CA SER A 45 -30.10 7.53 -3.30
C SER A 45 -31.13 7.26 -4.39
N ALA A 46 -30.70 7.12 -5.64
CA ALA A 46 -31.53 6.86 -6.81
C ALA A 46 -31.80 5.36 -7.05
N ILE A 47 -31.76 4.54 -5.99
CA ILE A 47 -32.20 3.15 -6.06
C ILE A 47 -33.73 3.11 -6.15
N GLU A 48 -34.29 2.31 -7.05
CA GLU A 48 -35.76 2.12 -7.17
C GLU A 48 -36.34 1.46 -5.91
N GLU A 49 -37.66 1.33 -5.73
CA GLU A 49 -38.22 0.76 -4.47
C GLU A 49 -38.14 -0.78 -4.41
N ASP A 50 -38.21 -1.45 -5.55
CA ASP A 50 -38.31 -2.91 -5.72
C ASP A 50 -36.97 -3.63 -6.01
N ALA A 51 -35.92 -2.89 -6.41
CA ALA A 51 -34.59 -3.45 -6.66
C ALA A 51 -33.97 -4.19 -5.45
N THR A 52 -33.35 -5.35 -5.65
CA THR A 52 -32.59 -6.02 -4.56
C THR A 52 -31.18 -5.44 -4.41
N HIS A 53 -30.61 -5.00 -5.53
CA HIS A 53 -29.25 -4.50 -5.67
C HIS A 53 -29.25 -3.25 -6.54
N HIS A 54 -28.22 -2.41 -6.38
CA HIS A 54 -28.03 -1.20 -7.18
C HIS A 54 -26.65 -1.16 -7.80
N LEU A 55 -26.59 -0.93 -9.11
CA LEU A 55 -25.36 -0.73 -9.87
C LEU A 55 -25.13 0.78 -10.04
N VAL A 56 -23.96 1.26 -9.61
CA VAL A 56 -23.49 2.61 -9.90
C VAL A 56 -22.23 2.52 -10.76
N VAL A 57 -22.24 3.27 -11.87
CA VAL A 57 -21.13 3.37 -12.82
C VAL A 57 -20.80 4.85 -13.06
N GLN A 58 -19.51 5.19 -13.13
CA GLN A 58 -19.02 6.53 -13.49
C GLN A 58 -19.01 6.74 -15.00
N ASP A 59 -18.98 8.00 -15.42
CA ASP A 59 -19.21 8.44 -16.80
C ASP A 59 -18.09 8.14 -17.79
N ASP A 60 -16.90 7.77 -17.32
CA ASP A 60 -15.71 7.46 -18.12
C ASP A 60 -15.42 5.96 -18.20
N MET A 61 -16.42 5.11 -17.95
CA MET A 61 -16.30 3.66 -18.01
C MET A 61 -16.66 3.07 -19.37
N ILE A 62 -15.92 2.03 -19.75
CA ILE A 62 -16.23 1.10 -20.84
C ILE A 62 -16.67 -0.21 -20.19
N LEU A 63 -17.80 -0.76 -20.60
CA LEU A 63 -18.37 -2.00 -20.03
C LEU A 63 -18.03 -3.20 -20.90
N SER A 64 -17.75 -4.35 -20.29
CA SER A 64 -17.65 -5.61 -21.03
C SER A 64 -19.02 -6.04 -21.54
N ALA A 65 -19.05 -6.81 -22.64
CA ALA A 65 -20.29 -7.31 -23.22
C ALA A 65 -21.08 -8.18 -22.25
N GLY A 66 -20.38 -8.93 -21.38
CA GLY A 66 -20.97 -9.82 -20.38
C GLY A 66 -21.34 -9.16 -19.05
N LEU A 67 -21.12 -7.85 -18.85
CA LEU A 67 -21.20 -7.21 -17.53
C LEU A 67 -22.49 -7.52 -16.78
N PHE A 68 -23.65 -7.27 -17.41
CA PHE A 68 -24.95 -7.41 -16.74
C PHE A 68 -25.29 -8.86 -16.40
N ALA A 69 -24.98 -9.79 -17.31
CA ALA A 69 -25.21 -11.22 -17.08
C ALA A 69 -24.32 -11.76 -15.95
N ARG A 70 -23.04 -11.36 -15.94
CA ARG A 70 -22.09 -11.72 -14.88
C ARG A 70 -22.46 -11.13 -13.54
N ALA A 71 -22.82 -9.85 -13.50
CA ALA A 71 -23.24 -9.19 -12.27
C ALA A 71 -24.48 -9.87 -11.65
N ARG A 72 -25.47 -10.26 -12.48
CA ARG A 72 -26.65 -10.99 -12.01
C ARG A 72 -26.28 -12.36 -11.43
N ALA A 73 -25.47 -13.15 -12.14
CA ALA A 73 -25.03 -14.46 -11.65
C ALA A 73 -24.21 -14.33 -10.34
N ALA A 74 -23.37 -13.30 -10.22
CA ALA A 74 -22.61 -13.03 -9.01
C ALA A 74 -23.52 -12.61 -7.83
N ILE A 75 -24.56 -11.81 -8.08
CA ILE A 75 -25.57 -11.45 -7.07
C ILE A 75 -26.28 -12.71 -6.54
N GLU A 76 -26.63 -13.66 -7.42
CA GLU A 76 -27.28 -14.91 -7.00
C GLU A 76 -26.37 -15.75 -6.10
N GLN A 77 -25.05 -15.78 -6.37
CA GLN A 77 -24.07 -16.50 -5.57
C GLN A 77 -23.64 -15.77 -4.30
N MET A 78 -23.74 -14.44 -4.29
CA MET A 78 -23.22 -13.56 -3.23
C MET A 78 -24.17 -12.38 -2.94
N PRO A 79 -25.42 -12.66 -2.50
CA PRO A 79 -26.47 -11.64 -2.39
C PRO A 79 -26.20 -10.57 -1.32
N ASP A 80 -25.29 -10.85 -0.38
CA ASP A 80 -24.95 -9.92 0.70
C ASP A 80 -23.65 -9.14 0.44
N ALA A 81 -23.02 -9.34 -0.72
CA ALA A 81 -21.69 -8.80 -0.99
C ALA A 81 -21.71 -7.49 -1.78
N ALA A 82 -20.75 -6.61 -1.48
CA ALA A 82 -20.36 -5.51 -2.34
C ALA A 82 -19.46 -6.04 -3.46
N LEU A 83 -19.81 -5.76 -4.72
CA LEU A 83 -19.12 -6.26 -5.91
C LEU A 83 -18.51 -5.10 -6.68
N ALA A 84 -17.19 -4.97 -6.63
CA ALA A 84 -16.44 -4.02 -7.46
C ALA A 84 -16.17 -4.66 -8.83
N LEU A 85 -16.52 -3.95 -9.89
CA LEU A 85 -16.41 -4.43 -11.27
C LEU A 85 -15.12 -3.96 -11.97
N PHE A 86 -14.27 -3.26 -11.22
CA PHE A 86 -13.04 -2.62 -11.67
C PHE A 86 -12.02 -2.56 -10.54
N ALA A 87 -10.75 -2.61 -10.90
CA ALA A 87 -9.60 -2.31 -10.06
C ALA A 87 -8.48 -1.71 -10.91
N LEU A 88 -7.85 -0.65 -10.39
CA LEU A 88 -6.70 -0.01 -11.04
C LEU A 88 -5.51 -0.98 -11.09
N TRP A 89 -4.80 -0.96 -12.20
CA TRP A 89 -3.64 -1.83 -12.45
C TRP A 89 -2.45 -1.67 -11.49
N ASP A 90 -2.31 -0.53 -10.82
CA ASP A 90 -1.21 -0.17 -9.92
C ASP A 90 -1.59 -0.31 -8.43
N SER A 91 -2.83 -0.72 -8.16
CA SER A 91 -3.39 -0.87 -6.81
C SER A 91 -3.15 -2.25 -6.21
N ARG A 92 -3.31 -2.36 -4.88
CA ARG A 92 -3.33 -3.63 -4.16
C ARG A 92 -4.50 -4.51 -4.62
N ASN A 93 -5.67 -3.90 -4.86
CA ASN A 93 -6.82 -4.61 -5.44
C ASN A 93 -6.48 -5.15 -6.84
N GLY A 94 -5.71 -4.39 -7.62
CA GLY A 94 -5.16 -4.85 -8.89
C GLY A 94 -4.28 -6.09 -8.72
N ALA A 95 -3.34 -6.06 -7.78
CA ALA A 95 -2.53 -7.24 -7.46
C ALA A 95 -3.36 -8.43 -6.98
N ALA A 96 -4.41 -8.21 -6.18
CA ALA A 96 -5.34 -9.26 -5.76
C ALA A 96 -6.04 -9.90 -6.98
N VAL A 97 -6.51 -9.11 -7.95
CA VAL A 97 -7.11 -9.62 -9.19
C VAL A 97 -6.12 -10.48 -9.98
N ARG A 98 -4.83 -10.11 -10.02
CA ARG A 98 -3.80 -10.95 -10.65
C ARG A 98 -3.65 -12.31 -9.97
N PHE A 99 -3.73 -12.37 -8.64
CA PHE A 99 -3.79 -13.68 -7.95
C PHE A 99 -5.07 -14.44 -8.26
N GLY A 100 -6.22 -13.75 -8.32
CA GLY A 100 -7.48 -14.36 -8.74
C GLY A 100 -7.35 -15.00 -10.13
N ALA A 101 -6.76 -14.30 -11.09
CA ALA A 101 -6.51 -14.81 -12.44
C ALA A 101 -5.61 -16.05 -12.41
N LEU A 102 -4.51 -16.01 -11.66
CA LEU A 102 -3.59 -17.14 -11.49
C LEU A 102 -4.22 -18.35 -10.77
N ALA A 103 -5.23 -18.12 -9.94
CA ALA A 103 -5.93 -19.14 -9.16
C ALA A 103 -7.20 -19.68 -9.84
N GLY A 104 -7.59 -19.13 -11.01
CA GLY A 104 -8.83 -19.48 -11.71
C GLY A 104 -10.10 -18.94 -11.03
N ALA A 105 -9.97 -17.93 -10.17
CA ALA A 105 -11.11 -17.32 -9.49
C ALA A 105 -11.87 -16.36 -10.44
N ARG A 106 -13.18 -16.23 -10.22
CA ARG A 106 -14.03 -15.20 -10.84
C ARG A 106 -14.17 -13.95 -9.98
N TRP A 107 -13.88 -14.09 -8.69
CA TRP A 107 -13.91 -13.01 -7.72
C TRP A 107 -12.76 -13.14 -6.72
N VAL A 108 -12.15 -12.02 -6.36
CA VAL A 108 -11.13 -11.97 -5.30
C VAL A 108 -11.62 -11.08 -4.15
N GLY A 109 -11.34 -11.49 -2.92
CA GLY A 109 -11.62 -10.63 -1.76
C GLY A 109 -10.84 -9.32 -1.86
N ALA A 110 -11.55 -8.20 -1.75
CA ALA A 110 -10.94 -6.87 -1.79
C ALA A 110 -9.88 -6.76 -0.69
N VAL A 111 -8.70 -6.24 -1.06
CA VAL A 111 -7.59 -6.05 -0.14
C VAL A 111 -7.53 -4.59 0.31
N ASN A 112 -6.98 -4.39 1.50
CA ASN A 112 -6.98 -3.10 2.18
C ASN A 112 -6.19 -2.03 1.38
N GLU A 113 -6.91 -1.04 0.85
CA GLU A 113 -6.38 0.21 0.28
C GLU A 113 -7.51 1.25 0.21
N TYR A 114 -8.55 0.88 -0.52
CA TYR A 114 -9.82 1.55 -0.78
C TYR A 114 -10.78 0.50 -1.37
N PHE A 115 -12.06 0.84 -1.57
CA PHE A 115 -12.99 -0.01 -2.31
C PHE A 115 -13.32 0.65 -3.65
N PRO A 116 -13.02 0.03 -4.81
CA PRO A 116 -13.24 0.68 -6.10
C PRO A 116 -14.72 1.06 -6.30
N CYS A 117 -14.98 2.35 -6.54
CA CYS A 117 -16.35 2.90 -6.66
C CYS A 117 -16.71 3.36 -8.08
N VAL A 118 -15.85 3.13 -9.07
CA VAL A 118 -16.10 3.59 -10.45
C VAL A 118 -17.12 2.72 -11.20
N ALA A 119 -17.24 1.46 -10.81
CA ALA A 119 -18.28 0.53 -11.25
C ALA A 119 -18.51 -0.51 -10.15
N ILE A 120 -19.66 -0.44 -9.48
CA ILE A 120 -19.91 -1.16 -8.22
C ILE A 120 -21.38 -1.55 -8.10
N VAL A 121 -21.62 -2.77 -7.63
CA VAL A 121 -22.94 -3.25 -7.19
C VAL A 121 -22.97 -3.33 -5.67
N LEU A 122 -24.03 -2.79 -5.06
CA LEU A 122 -24.32 -2.96 -3.63
C LEU A 122 -25.70 -3.57 -3.42
N PRO A 123 -25.88 -4.42 -2.40
CA PRO A 123 -27.20 -4.76 -1.89
C PRO A 123 -27.92 -3.49 -1.43
N ARG A 124 -29.26 -3.41 -1.61
CA ARG A 124 -30.08 -2.24 -1.24
C ARG A 124 -29.75 -1.70 0.15
N ASN A 125 -29.71 -2.58 1.15
CA ASN A 125 -29.48 -2.20 2.53
C ASN A 125 -28.09 -1.58 2.74
N ALA A 126 -27.09 -2.08 2.02
CA ALA A 126 -25.74 -1.54 2.04
C ALA A 126 -25.71 -0.15 1.38
N ALA A 127 -26.34 0.03 0.22
CA ALA A 127 -26.45 1.31 -0.47
C ALA A 127 -27.12 2.39 0.40
N ALA A 128 -28.29 2.09 0.97
CA ALA A 128 -29.01 3.02 1.84
C ALA A 128 -28.23 3.38 3.11
N GLY A 129 -27.52 2.41 3.70
CA GLY A 129 -26.65 2.67 4.84
C GLY A 129 -25.42 3.50 4.47
N PHE A 130 -24.84 3.30 3.28
CA PHE A 130 -23.74 4.13 2.79
C PHE A 130 -24.17 5.57 2.55
N VAL A 131 -25.38 5.80 2.01
CA VAL A 131 -25.93 7.16 1.85
C VAL A 131 -25.96 7.91 3.18
N ARG A 132 -26.47 7.27 4.26
CA ARG A 132 -26.50 7.87 5.60
C ARG A 132 -25.07 8.14 6.11
N TYR A 133 -24.19 7.14 6.00
CA TYR A 133 -22.81 7.24 6.46
C TYR A 133 -22.01 8.36 5.77
N GLY A 134 -22.18 8.53 4.45
CA GLY A 134 -21.45 9.51 3.66
C GLY A 134 -21.96 10.94 3.81
N ARG A 135 -23.27 11.15 4.05
CA ARG A 135 -23.84 12.51 4.27
C ARG A 135 -23.21 13.24 5.44
N GLU A 136 -22.89 12.52 6.51
CA GLU A 136 -22.21 13.06 7.69
C GLU A 136 -20.73 13.42 7.44
N ARG A 137 -20.19 13.11 6.25
CA ARG A 137 -18.75 13.09 5.96
C ARG A 137 -18.37 13.78 4.63
N LEU A 138 -19.22 14.69 4.14
CA LEU A 138 -19.06 15.37 2.83
C LEU A 138 -17.71 16.10 2.67
N ASP A 139 -17.19 16.72 3.73
CA ASP A 139 -15.89 17.43 3.74
C ASP A 139 -14.70 16.55 4.16
N GLY A 140 -14.91 15.23 4.18
CA GLY A 140 -13.98 14.25 4.71
C GLY A 140 -13.07 13.62 3.65
N TRP A 141 -13.20 12.31 3.51
CA TRP A 141 -12.38 11.49 2.64
C TRP A 141 -13.07 11.27 1.28
N PRO A 142 -12.31 10.90 0.22
CA PRO A 142 -12.89 10.40 -1.02
C PRO A 142 -13.88 9.24 -0.81
N ASP A 143 -14.80 9.08 -1.74
CA ASP A 143 -15.92 8.13 -1.66
C ASP A 143 -15.45 6.67 -1.58
N ASP A 144 -14.39 6.31 -2.30
CA ASP A 144 -13.78 4.98 -2.29
C ASP A 144 -13.17 4.58 -0.92
N ILE A 145 -12.57 5.53 -0.21
CA ILE A 145 -12.06 5.37 1.15
C ILE A 145 -13.22 5.28 2.14
N LEU A 146 -14.25 6.12 2.00
CA LEU A 146 -15.43 6.06 2.87
C LEU A 146 -16.23 4.77 2.67
N MET A 147 -16.39 4.32 1.42
CA MET A 147 -17.05 3.07 1.07
C MET A 147 -16.32 1.91 1.73
N TYR A 148 -15.00 1.83 1.55
CA TYR A 148 -14.19 0.82 2.20
C TYR A 148 -14.40 0.77 3.72
N ARG A 149 -14.39 1.93 4.39
CA ARG A 149 -14.59 2.02 5.84
C ARG A 149 -15.99 1.56 6.24
N TYR A 150 -17.00 2.00 5.52
CA TYR A 150 -18.38 1.61 5.77
C TYR A 150 -18.56 0.10 5.64
N LEU A 151 -18.11 -0.49 4.52
CA LEU A 151 -18.20 -1.93 4.27
C LEU A 151 -17.44 -2.72 5.35
N SER A 152 -16.22 -2.27 5.69
CA SER A 152 -15.40 -2.92 6.73
C SER A 152 -16.04 -2.84 8.12
N ALA A 153 -16.57 -1.68 8.51
CA ALA A 153 -17.20 -1.49 9.81
C ALA A 153 -18.51 -2.27 9.96
N ARG A 154 -19.20 -2.53 8.84
CA ARG A 154 -20.43 -3.34 8.80
C ARG A 154 -20.18 -4.82 8.53
N GLY A 155 -18.93 -5.24 8.34
CA GLY A 155 -18.60 -6.62 8.01
C GLY A 155 -19.18 -7.10 6.68
N ILE A 156 -19.44 -6.20 5.74
CA ILE A 156 -20.02 -6.54 4.43
C ILE A 156 -18.95 -7.21 3.56
N PRO A 157 -19.17 -8.45 3.08
CA PRO A 157 -18.25 -9.11 2.17
C PRO A 157 -18.00 -8.24 0.93
N SER A 158 -16.75 -8.13 0.54
CA SER A 158 -16.31 -7.16 -0.46
C SER A 158 -15.41 -7.88 -1.46
N TYR A 159 -15.83 -7.93 -2.73
CA TYR A 159 -15.13 -8.65 -3.79
C TYR A 159 -14.84 -7.76 -5.00
N VAL A 160 -13.80 -8.12 -5.74
CA VAL A 160 -13.42 -7.52 -7.03
C VAL A 160 -13.48 -8.59 -8.10
N SER A 161 -14.11 -8.28 -9.24
CA SER A 161 -14.29 -9.21 -10.37
C SER A 161 -12.97 -9.61 -11.03
N VAL A 162 -12.91 -10.85 -11.54
CA VAL A 162 -11.81 -11.40 -12.33
C VAL A 162 -12.38 -12.13 -13.57
N PRO A 163 -12.02 -11.73 -14.81
CA PRO A 163 -11.47 -10.42 -15.15
C PRO A 163 -12.42 -9.29 -14.71
N ASN A 164 -11.91 -8.06 -14.68
CA ASN A 164 -12.74 -6.87 -14.47
C ASN A 164 -13.79 -6.75 -15.58
N LEU A 165 -14.99 -6.29 -15.21
CA LEU A 165 -16.11 -6.09 -16.12
C LEU A 165 -16.17 -4.67 -16.68
N ALA A 166 -15.36 -3.76 -16.15
CA ALA A 166 -15.24 -2.40 -16.65
C ALA A 166 -13.77 -2.01 -16.90
N GLU A 167 -13.61 -1.03 -17.78
CA GLU A 167 -12.35 -0.36 -18.13
C GLU A 167 -12.54 1.14 -18.08
N HIS A 168 -11.45 1.86 -17.83
CA HIS A 168 -11.44 3.31 -17.83
C HIS A 168 -11.10 3.85 -19.22
N GLU A 169 -11.93 4.75 -19.72
CA GLU A 169 -11.64 5.60 -20.88
C GLU A 169 -10.92 6.85 -20.39
N ASP A 170 -9.64 7.04 -20.73
CA ASP A 170 -8.87 8.15 -20.17
C ASP A 170 -9.12 9.46 -20.93
N HIS A 171 -10.05 10.27 -20.41
CA HIS A 171 -10.34 11.63 -20.92
C HIS A 171 -9.71 12.74 -20.07
N GLY A 172 -8.73 12.41 -19.21
CA GLY A 172 -8.17 13.34 -18.22
C GLY A 172 -9.12 13.59 -17.03
N SER A 173 -8.59 13.57 -15.80
CA SER A 173 -9.42 13.64 -14.58
C SER A 173 -10.01 15.04 -14.32
N ILE A 174 -11.34 15.14 -14.19
CA ILE A 174 -12.03 16.37 -13.74
C ILE A 174 -11.79 16.66 -12.24
N SER A 175 -11.56 15.63 -11.43
CA SER A 175 -11.38 15.76 -9.98
C SER A 175 -9.93 16.11 -9.57
N GLY A 176 -9.12 16.64 -10.50
CA GLY A 176 -7.74 17.06 -10.23
C GLY A 176 -6.72 15.92 -10.03
N ASN A 177 -7.03 14.70 -10.45
CA ASN A 177 -6.14 13.52 -10.34
C ASN A 177 -5.32 13.26 -11.62
N ALA A 178 -5.18 14.23 -12.52
CA ALA A 178 -4.45 14.06 -13.78
C ALA A 178 -2.96 13.68 -13.58
N PHE A 179 -2.37 14.08 -12.45
CA PHE A 179 -1.00 13.73 -12.05
C PHE A 179 -0.76 12.23 -11.81
N ARG A 180 -1.79 11.38 -11.88
CA ARG A 180 -1.70 9.92 -11.72
C ARG A 180 -1.39 9.18 -13.03
N GLY A 181 -1.43 9.88 -14.16
CA GLY A 181 -1.33 9.26 -15.49
C GLY A 181 -2.50 8.34 -15.82
N PRO A 182 -2.35 7.42 -16.78
CA PRO A 182 -3.45 6.57 -17.25
C PRO A 182 -3.98 5.63 -16.17
N ARG A 183 -5.31 5.51 -16.09
CA ARG A 183 -6.05 4.84 -15.00
C ARG A 183 -6.72 3.53 -15.44
N ARG A 184 -5.98 2.67 -16.12
CA ARG A 184 -6.54 1.46 -16.74
C ARG A 184 -6.86 0.35 -15.74
N SER A 185 -7.72 -0.55 -16.18
CA SER A 185 -8.12 -1.78 -15.50
C SER A 185 -6.95 -2.75 -15.39
N VAL A 186 -6.86 -3.47 -14.28
CA VAL A 186 -5.79 -4.47 -14.09
C VAL A 186 -5.90 -5.68 -15.01
N CYS A 187 -7.13 -6.04 -15.41
CA CYS A 187 -7.38 -7.18 -16.26
C CYS A 187 -8.76 -7.03 -16.90
N PHE A 188 -8.84 -6.45 -18.10
CA PHE A 188 -10.10 -6.25 -18.82
C PHE A 188 -10.15 -7.12 -20.07
N VAL A 189 -11.14 -8.00 -20.14
CA VAL A 189 -11.40 -8.87 -21.29
C VAL A 189 -12.81 -8.53 -21.79
N PRO A 190 -12.96 -7.70 -22.85
CA PRO A 190 -14.25 -7.15 -23.25
C PRO A 190 -15.32 -8.20 -23.58
N SER A 191 -14.88 -9.37 -24.08
CA SER A 191 -15.72 -10.48 -24.53
C SER A 191 -15.93 -11.58 -23.48
N ASP A 192 -15.51 -11.36 -22.22
CA ASP A 192 -15.67 -12.37 -21.16
C ASP A 192 -17.16 -12.61 -20.85
N LEU A 193 -17.53 -13.90 -20.80
CA LEU A 193 -18.89 -14.39 -20.59
C LEU A 193 -19.06 -14.93 -19.16
N PRO A 194 -20.30 -15.11 -18.66
CA PRO A 194 -20.55 -15.74 -17.37
C PRO A 194 -19.94 -17.14 -17.24
N GLY A 195 -19.40 -17.42 -16.04
CA GLY A 195 -18.86 -18.73 -15.67
C GLY A 195 -19.27 -19.12 -14.25
N ASP A 196 -18.43 -19.87 -13.55
CA ASP A 196 -18.63 -20.16 -12.11
C ASP A 196 -18.37 -18.89 -11.27
N GLU A 197 -19.35 -18.00 -11.19
CA GLU A 197 -19.25 -16.77 -10.38
C GLU A 197 -19.17 -17.04 -8.87
N GLY A 198 -19.30 -18.30 -8.42
CA GLY A 198 -19.02 -18.73 -7.05
C GLY A 198 -17.53 -18.96 -6.76
N ALA A 199 -16.70 -19.11 -7.80
CA ALA A 199 -15.26 -19.34 -7.68
C ALA A 199 -14.53 -18.12 -7.11
N ARG A 200 -14.05 -18.24 -5.87
CA ARG A 200 -13.50 -17.10 -5.11
C ARG A 200 -12.10 -17.36 -4.59
N LEU A 201 -11.26 -16.33 -4.59
CA LEU A 201 -10.00 -16.32 -3.86
C LEU A 201 -10.08 -15.31 -2.71
N THR A 202 -9.92 -15.76 -1.47
CA THR A 202 -9.94 -14.88 -0.29
C THR A 202 -8.71 -15.10 0.59
N GLY A 203 -8.58 -14.31 1.66
CA GLY A 203 -7.56 -14.56 2.67
C GLY A 203 -6.12 -14.30 2.25
N LEU A 204 -5.89 -13.54 1.16
CA LEU A 204 -4.54 -13.15 0.74
C LEU A 204 -3.75 -12.56 1.92
N ARG A 205 -2.55 -13.10 2.14
CA ARG A 205 -1.63 -12.66 3.21
C ARG A 205 -0.50 -11.79 2.68
N VAL A 206 -0.19 -11.91 1.39
CA VAL A 206 0.91 -11.20 0.75
C VAL A 206 0.44 -10.72 -0.61
N VAL A 207 0.60 -9.43 -0.87
CA VAL A 207 0.13 -8.77 -2.10
C VAL A 207 1.28 -7.94 -2.66
N PRO A 208 2.14 -8.51 -3.53
CA PRO A 208 3.09 -7.75 -4.35
C PRO A 208 2.38 -6.93 -5.41
N PHE A 209 2.76 -5.66 -5.55
CA PHE A 209 2.21 -4.72 -6.53
C PHE A 209 3.31 -3.76 -7.00
N PHE A 210 3.19 -3.26 -8.22
CA PHE A 210 4.14 -2.32 -8.80
C PHE A 210 3.48 -0.95 -8.87
N LYS A 211 4.04 0.04 -8.17
CA LYS A 211 3.49 1.41 -8.10
C LYS A 211 4.62 2.43 -7.97
N HIS A 212 4.50 3.53 -8.70
CA HIS A 212 5.46 4.65 -8.65
C HIS A 212 6.91 4.25 -8.94
N GLY A 213 7.15 3.38 -9.93
CA GLY A 213 8.52 2.94 -10.23
C GLY A 213 9.12 1.95 -9.21
N VAL A 214 8.35 1.51 -8.20
CA VAL A 214 8.84 0.61 -7.14
C VAL A 214 8.01 -0.67 -7.04
N ALA A 215 8.70 -1.81 -6.98
CA ALA A 215 8.12 -3.11 -6.63
C ALA A 215 7.82 -3.17 -5.12
N GLN A 216 6.56 -2.96 -4.76
CA GLN A 216 6.06 -2.90 -3.39
C GLN A 216 5.37 -4.21 -2.99
N CYS A 217 5.29 -4.46 -1.69
CA CYS A 217 4.64 -5.64 -1.14
C CYS A 217 3.88 -5.28 0.13
N ALA A 218 2.58 -5.56 0.14
CA ALA A 218 1.77 -5.48 1.35
C ALA A 218 1.69 -6.86 2.00
N VAL A 219 2.03 -6.95 3.28
CA VAL A 219 2.01 -8.20 4.05
C VAL A 219 1.04 -8.07 5.22
N ARG A 220 0.05 -8.96 5.30
CA ARG A 220 -0.91 -8.99 6.40
C ARG A 220 -0.17 -9.28 7.71
N HIS A 221 -0.34 -8.40 8.69
CA HIS A 221 0.20 -8.59 10.03
C HIS A 221 -0.73 -9.51 10.84
N PRO A 222 -0.24 -10.65 11.36
CA PRO A 222 -1.02 -11.50 12.25
C PRO A 222 -1.11 -10.86 13.63
N GLY A 223 -2.33 -10.64 14.14
CA GLY A 223 -2.54 -10.11 15.48
C GLY A 223 -4.01 -9.89 15.81
N PRO A 224 -4.35 -9.70 17.10
CA PRO A 224 -5.69 -9.32 17.51
C PRO A 224 -6.03 -7.92 16.99
N GLY A 225 -7.32 -7.68 16.72
CA GLY A 225 -7.82 -6.39 16.24
C GLY A 225 -8.07 -6.34 14.72
N PRO A 226 -8.27 -5.14 14.14
CA PRO A 226 -8.55 -5.01 12.72
C PRO A 226 -7.37 -5.52 11.89
N THR A 227 -7.68 -6.09 10.72
CA THR A 227 -6.64 -6.55 9.79
C THR A 227 -5.76 -5.37 9.37
N ARG A 228 -4.46 -5.49 9.61
CA ARG A 228 -3.44 -4.50 9.26
C ARG A 228 -2.45 -5.06 8.26
N TRP A 229 -1.88 -4.18 7.45
CA TRP A 229 -0.86 -4.54 6.47
C TRP A 229 0.43 -3.78 6.70
N LEU A 230 1.54 -4.51 6.69
CA LEU A 230 2.87 -3.96 6.64
C LEU A 230 3.21 -3.61 5.20
N HIS A 231 3.74 -2.41 5.00
CA HIS A 231 4.25 -1.92 3.71
C HIS A 231 5.74 -2.22 3.63
N LEU A 232 6.13 -3.06 2.66
CA LEU A 232 7.50 -3.46 2.35
C LEU A 232 7.78 -3.25 0.86
N THR A 233 9.03 -3.40 0.45
CA THR A 233 9.36 -3.70 -0.95
C THR A 233 9.28 -5.20 -1.20
N CYS A 234 9.09 -5.60 -2.46
CA CYS A 234 9.20 -7.00 -2.88
C CYS A 234 10.56 -7.60 -2.49
N GLU A 235 11.63 -6.83 -2.63
CA GLU A 235 12.98 -7.21 -2.22
C GLU A 235 13.05 -7.57 -0.73
N GLN A 236 12.55 -6.68 0.15
CA GLN A 236 12.54 -6.91 1.60
C GLN A 236 11.76 -8.17 1.97
N TYR A 237 10.61 -8.39 1.32
CA TYR A 237 9.80 -9.57 1.55
C TYR A 237 10.53 -10.86 1.15
N LEU A 238 11.15 -10.88 -0.03
CA LEU A 238 11.89 -12.03 -0.56
C LEU A 238 13.13 -12.34 0.26
N ASP A 239 13.93 -11.34 0.61
CA ASP A 239 15.11 -11.51 1.46
C ASP A 239 14.72 -12.08 2.84
N GLY A 240 13.67 -11.54 3.47
CA GLY A 240 13.12 -12.07 4.72
C GLY A 240 12.54 -13.47 4.60
N ALA A 241 12.14 -13.87 3.38
CA ALA A 241 11.70 -15.22 3.05
C ALA A 241 12.86 -16.18 2.71
N GLY A 242 14.11 -15.71 2.70
CA GLY A 242 15.31 -16.49 2.37
C GLY A 242 15.69 -16.50 0.89
N VAL A 243 15.02 -15.71 0.05
CA VAL A 243 15.31 -15.59 -1.38
C VAL A 243 16.21 -14.37 -1.61
N ARG A 244 17.50 -14.61 -1.83
CA ARG A 244 18.47 -13.51 -2.05
C ARG A 244 18.28 -12.86 -3.42
N THR A 245 17.87 -11.60 -3.43
CA THR A 245 17.64 -10.80 -4.65
C THR A 245 18.88 -10.02 -5.10
N ALA A 246 19.78 -9.68 -4.18
CA ALA A 246 20.95 -8.82 -4.43
C ALA A 246 21.93 -9.34 -5.52
N GLY A 247 21.91 -10.64 -5.84
CA GLY A 247 22.69 -11.23 -6.93
C GLY A 247 21.97 -11.31 -8.29
N ARG A 248 20.70 -10.88 -8.34
CA ARG A 248 19.82 -11.02 -9.52
C ARG A 248 19.41 -9.68 -10.13
N THR A 249 19.87 -8.59 -9.54
CA THR A 249 19.83 -7.24 -10.08
C THR A 249 21.17 -6.90 -10.76
N GLY A 250 21.20 -5.89 -11.63
CA GLY A 250 22.40 -5.51 -12.38
C GLY A 250 22.90 -6.59 -13.36
N ARG A 251 24.16 -7.01 -13.23
CA ARG A 251 24.81 -7.95 -14.18
C ARG A 251 24.26 -9.37 -14.13
N GLY A 252 23.68 -9.78 -13.00
CA GLY A 252 23.08 -11.10 -12.79
C GLY A 252 21.62 -11.23 -13.27
N ARG A 253 21.09 -10.20 -13.93
CA ARG A 253 19.71 -10.18 -14.44
C ARG A 253 19.52 -11.21 -15.57
N PRO A 254 18.32 -11.84 -15.66
CA PRO A 254 17.95 -12.62 -16.84
C PRO A 254 18.12 -11.80 -18.13
N ALA A 255 18.52 -12.44 -19.22
CA ALA A 255 18.79 -11.75 -20.49
C ALA A 255 17.59 -10.93 -20.97
N ILE A 256 16.37 -11.46 -20.77
CA ILE A 256 15.12 -10.80 -21.15
C ILE A 256 14.87 -9.49 -20.39
N VAL A 257 15.27 -9.42 -19.11
CA VAL A 257 15.17 -8.21 -18.30
C VAL A 257 16.16 -7.17 -18.80
N ARG A 258 17.41 -7.58 -19.11
CA ARG A 258 18.43 -6.66 -19.67
C ARG A 258 18.02 -6.08 -21.02
N MET A 259 17.42 -6.89 -21.89
CA MET A 259 16.91 -6.42 -23.17
C MET A 259 15.75 -5.44 -22.99
N ALA A 260 14.81 -5.73 -22.09
CA ALA A 260 13.67 -4.87 -21.81
C ALA A 260 14.08 -3.55 -21.13
N GLU A 261 15.17 -3.53 -20.37
CA GLU A 261 15.70 -2.32 -19.73
C GLU A 261 16.12 -1.25 -20.75
N GLY A 262 16.55 -1.65 -21.96
CA GLY A 262 16.82 -0.73 -23.06
C GLY A 262 15.56 -0.10 -23.66
N ILE A 263 14.37 -0.68 -23.40
CA ILE A 263 13.07 -0.22 -23.89
C ILE A 263 12.34 0.57 -22.81
N ALA A 264 12.39 0.11 -21.55
CA ALA A 264 11.73 0.73 -20.41
C ALA A 264 12.67 0.74 -19.19
N PRO A 265 13.60 1.71 -19.12
CA PRO A 265 14.61 1.77 -18.05
C PRO A 265 14.00 1.80 -16.65
N GLY A 266 14.49 0.92 -15.76
CA GLY A 266 14.02 0.78 -14.38
C GLY A 266 12.68 0.04 -14.23
N ALA A 267 11.84 0.06 -15.26
CA ALA A 267 10.55 -0.60 -15.25
C ALA A 267 10.67 -2.13 -15.37
N ALA A 268 11.64 -2.63 -16.15
CA ALA A 268 11.80 -4.07 -16.34
C ALA A 268 12.18 -4.77 -15.03
N ASP A 269 13.08 -4.17 -14.25
CA ASP A 269 13.49 -4.71 -12.94
C ASP A 269 12.33 -4.76 -11.95
N ALA A 270 11.60 -3.67 -11.79
CA ALA A 270 10.46 -3.62 -10.88
C ALA A 270 9.33 -4.55 -11.33
N THR A 271 9.12 -4.70 -12.65
CA THR A 271 8.17 -5.67 -13.22
C THR A 271 8.58 -7.09 -12.88
N TRP A 272 9.84 -7.45 -13.14
CA TRP A 272 10.38 -8.78 -12.86
C TRP A 272 10.30 -9.11 -11.37
N LEU A 273 10.73 -8.21 -10.50
CA LEU A 273 10.74 -8.42 -9.06
C LEU A 273 9.33 -8.54 -8.48
N THR A 274 8.37 -7.76 -9.00
CA THR A 274 6.96 -7.88 -8.63
C THR A 274 6.41 -9.23 -9.04
N ALA A 275 6.62 -9.64 -10.30
CA ALA A 275 6.13 -10.92 -10.80
C ALA A 275 6.82 -12.13 -10.14
N LEU A 276 8.12 -12.03 -9.83
CA LEU A 276 8.85 -13.04 -9.05
C LEU A 276 8.25 -13.20 -7.66
N THR A 277 7.92 -12.09 -7.00
CA THR A 277 7.22 -12.15 -5.72
C THR A 277 5.82 -12.75 -5.86
N MET A 278 5.09 -12.45 -6.94
CA MET A 278 3.79 -13.07 -7.24
C MET A 278 3.90 -14.58 -7.40
N GLY A 279 4.85 -15.06 -8.20
CA GLY A 279 5.04 -16.49 -8.45
C GLY A 279 5.46 -17.25 -7.19
N PHE A 280 6.38 -16.65 -6.43
CA PHE A 280 6.84 -17.17 -5.15
C PHE A 280 5.69 -17.32 -4.15
N THR A 281 4.90 -16.25 -3.98
CA THR A 281 3.79 -16.23 -3.02
C THR A 281 2.64 -17.13 -3.45
N ALA A 282 2.22 -17.09 -4.72
CA ALA A 282 1.17 -17.94 -5.26
C ALA A 282 1.44 -19.42 -5.01
N LEU A 283 2.68 -19.87 -5.28
CA LEU A 283 3.05 -21.24 -5.03
C LEU A 283 3.16 -21.52 -3.53
N ARG A 284 3.92 -20.71 -2.76
CA ARG A 284 4.20 -20.90 -1.33
C ARG A 284 2.93 -20.96 -0.48
N GLU A 285 1.97 -20.09 -0.76
CA GLU A 285 0.70 -19.98 -0.03
C GLU A 285 -0.36 -20.96 -0.56
N GLY A 286 -0.12 -21.60 -1.72
CA GLY A 286 -1.04 -22.57 -2.31
C GLY A 286 -2.36 -21.95 -2.76
N HIS A 287 -2.33 -20.73 -3.30
CA HIS A 287 -3.53 -20.01 -3.72
C HIS A 287 -4.31 -20.80 -4.77
N ARG A 288 -5.59 -21.06 -4.47
CA ARG A 288 -6.56 -21.72 -5.33
C ARG A 288 -7.92 -21.07 -5.10
N ALA A 289 -8.75 -21.03 -6.15
CA ALA A 289 -10.13 -20.63 -5.99
C ALA A 289 -10.89 -21.69 -5.18
N ASP A 290 -11.70 -21.26 -4.21
CA ASP A 290 -12.68 -22.11 -3.57
C ASP A 290 -13.78 -22.40 -4.59
N GLY A 291 -14.02 -23.68 -4.90
CA GLY A 291 -14.99 -24.08 -5.94
C GLY A 291 -16.44 -23.81 -5.53
N GLY A 292 -17.22 -23.21 -6.42
CA GLY A 292 -18.67 -23.07 -6.29
C GLY A 292 -19.36 -24.39 -6.64
N GLY A 293 -19.38 -25.35 -5.70
CA GLY A 293 -20.22 -26.55 -5.78
C GLY A 293 -19.96 -27.56 -6.91
N THR A 294 -19.14 -27.25 -7.92
CA THR A 294 -18.77 -28.17 -9.00
C THR A 294 -17.50 -28.95 -8.64
N ALA A 295 -17.50 -30.26 -8.90
CA ALA A 295 -16.42 -31.16 -8.54
C ALA A 295 -15.16 -30.90 -9.40
N GLY A 296 -14.31 -29.97 -8.95
CA GLY A 296 -13.00 -29.69 -9.55
C GLY A 296 -12.46 -28.32 -9.14
N THR A 297 -11.14 -28.17 -9.01
CA THR A 297 -10.53 -26.84 -8.87
C THR A 297 -10.60 -26.12 -10.21
N PRO A 298 -11.19 -24.92 -10.32
CA PRO A 298 -11.24 -24.16 -11.58
C PRO A 298 -9.84 -23.97 -12.16
N LEU A 299 -9.66 -24.29 -13.44
CA LEU A 299 -8.40 -24.05 -14.14
C LEU A 299 -8.30 -22.57 -14.56
N PRO A 300 -7.12 -21.93 -14.43
CA PRO A 300 -6.92 -20.56 -14.91
C PRO A 300 -7.14 -20.43 -16.42
N ASP A 301 -7.94 -19.44 -16.84
CA ASP A 301 -8.07 -19.06 -18.24
C ASP A 301 -6.78 -18.37 -18.74
N ALA A 302 -6.19 -18.90 -19.81
CA ALA A 302 -4.93 -18.41 -20.35
C ALA A 302 -4.99 -16.97 -20.87
N ALA A 303 -6.13 -16.54 -21.43
CA ALA A 303 -6.33 -15.17 -21.90
C ALA A 303 -6.43 -14.20 -20.73
N VAL A 304 -7.16 -14.57 -19.67
CA VAL A 304 -7.29 -13.77 -18.44
C VAL A 304 -5.93 -13.65 -17.74
N VAL A 305 -5.18 -14.75 -17.59
CA VAL A 305 -3.83 -14.74 -17.01
C VAL A 305 -2.89 -13.86 -17.83
N ARG A 306 -2.91 -13.99 -19.17
CA ARG A 306 -2.09 -13.16 -20.06
C ARG A 306 -2.40 -11.68 -19.88
N GLU A 307 -3.67 -11.31 -19.86
CA GLU A 307 -4.11 -9.93 -19.70
C GLU A 307 -3.65 -9.38 -18.34
N ALA A 308 -3.90 -10.12 -17.25
CA ALA A 308 -3.50 -9.74 -15.89
C ALA A 308 -1.98 -9.53 -15.73
N LEU A 309 -1.16 -10.37 -16.38
CA LEU A 309 0.30 -10.22 -16.38
C LEU A 309 0.76 -9.05 -17.25
N SER A 310 0.05 -8.77 -18.35
CA SER A 310 0.40 -7.69 -19.28
C SER A 310 0.31 -6.30 -18.66
N THR A 311 -0.41 -6.15 -17.54
CA THR A 311 -0.59 -4.88 -16.84
C THR A 311 0.37 -4.67 -15.67
N VAL A 312 1.19 -5.67 -15.29
CA VAL A 312 2.11 -5.56 -14.14
C VAL A 312 3.08 -4.39 -14.35
N GLY A 313 3.81 -4.39 -15.46
CA GLY A 313 4.75 -3.33 -15.81
C GLY A 313 4.07 -1.99 -16.12
N PRO A 314 3.15 -1.95 -17.10
CA PRO A 314 2.36 -0.76 -17.44
C PRO A 314 1.75 -0.01 -16.25
N GLY A 315 1.13 -0.74 -15.31
CA GLY A 315 0.54 -0.12 -14.12
C GLY A 315 1.58 0.55 -13.23
N GLY A 316 2.74 -0.06 -13.05
CA GLY A 316 3.78 0.49 -12.18
C GLY A 316 4.44 1.76 -12.67
N ILE A 317 4.38 2.03 -13.98
CA ILE A 317 4.99 3.20 -14.62
C ILE A 317 3.98 4.28 -15.01
N SER A 318 2.68 4.04 -14.82
CA SER A 318 1.62 4.88 -15.37
C SER A 318 1.69 6.33 -14.93
N GLN A 319 2.17 6.61 -13.71
CA GLN A 319 2.30 7.98 -13.22
C GLN A 319 3.36 8.80 -13.98
N GLY A 320 4.41 8.14 -14.49
CA GLY A 320 5.55 8.81 -15.13
C GLY A 320 5.54 8.75 -16.65
N HIS A 321 4.54 8.11 -17.27
CA HIS A 321 4.52 7.80 -18.71
C HIS A 321 3.15 8.08 -19.32
N THR A 322 3.14 8.48 -20.59
CA THR A 322 1.92 8.63 -21.39
C THR A 322 1.36 7.27 -21.84
N GLU A 323 0.12 7.25 -22.36
CA GLU A 323 -0.48 6.03 -22.90
C GLU A 323 0.36 5.42 -24.04
N GLU A 324 0.91 6.25 -24.92
CA GLU A 324 1.74 5.83 -26.05
C GLU A 324 3.04 5.19 -25.58
N GLN A 325 3.70 5.78 -24.59
CA GLN A 325 4.93 5.24 -24.00
C GLN A 325 4.67 3.89 -23.30
N ILE A 326 3.55 3.79 -22.59
CA ILE A 326 3.12 2.53 -21.96
C ILE A 326 2.82 1.46 -23.02
N ALA A 327 2.09 1.82 -24.08
CA ALA A 327 1.77 0.91 -25.17
C ALA A 327 3.04 0.38 -25.85
N ALA A 328 4.04 1.24 -26.08
CA ALA A 328 5.30 0.88 -26.73
C ALA A 328 6.12 -0.16 -25.95
N CYS A 329 6.00 -0.22 -24.62
CA CYS A 329 6.75 -1.16 -23.79
C CYS A 329 5.94 -2.36 -23.26
N ARG A 330 4.60 -2.37 -23.46
CA ARG A 330 3.68 -3.37 -22.90
C ARG A 330 4.11 -4.81 -23.16
N ASP A 331 4.43 -5.15 -24.41
CA ASP A 331 4.79 -6.53 -24.77
C ASP A 331 6.13 -6.97 -24.20
N ALA A 332 7.10 -6.06 -24.15
CA ALA A 332 8.40 -6.33 -23.52
C ALA A 332 8.22 -6.60 -22.02
N LEU A 333 7.42 -5.78 -21.34
CA LEU A 333 7.14 -5.93 -19.91
C LEU A 333 6.29 -7.17 -19.60
N LEU A 334 5.36 -7.57 -20.47
CA LEU A 334 4.63 -8.84 -20.33
C LEU A 334 5.58 -10.04 -20.33
N ARG A 335 6.57 -10.07 -21.25
CA ARG A 335 7.55 -11.17 -21.29
C ARG A 335 8.40 -11.20 -20.03
N VAL A 336 8.81 -10.04 -19.52
CA VAL A 336 9.52 -9.91 -18.25
C VAL A 336 8.67 -10.38 -17.07
N ALA A 337 7.38 -10.04 -17.03
CA ALA A 337 6.47 -10.48 -15.99
C ALA A 337 6.29 -12.01 -15.98
N ARG A 338 6.20 -12.65 -17.16
CA ARG A 338 6.15 -14.12 -17.27
C ARG A 338 7.41 -14.78 -16.71
N GLU A 339 8.58 -14.32 -17.14
CA GLU A 339 9.86 -14.82 -16.64
C GLU A 339 9.98 -14.66 -15.12
N GLY A 340 9.60 -13.49 -14.59
CA GLY A 340 9.59 -13.25 -13.15
C GLY A 340 8.68 -14.24 -12.43
N LEU A 341 7.43 -14.38 -12.89
CA LEU A 341 6.46 -15.30 -12.31
C LEU A 341 6.98 -16.74 -12.22
N ASP A 342 7.57 -17.25 -13.31
CA ASP A 342 8.07 -18.62 -13.37
C ASP A 342 9.31 -18.81 -12.47
N ALA A 343 10.26 -17.87 -12.51
CA ALA A 343 11.40 -17.87 -11.59
C ALA A 343 10.97 -17.84 -10.11
N GLY A 344 9.91 -17.08 -9.79
CA GLY A 344 9.32 -17.06 -8.45
C GLY A 344 8.75 -18.40 -8.01
N ARG A 345 8.04 -19.10 -8.90
CA ARG A 345 7.52 -20.44 -8.64
C ARG A 345 8.66 -21.44 -8.40
N GLU A 346 9.72 -21.38 -9.20
CA GLU A 346 10.90 -22.24 -9.02
C GLU A 346 11.60 -22.01 -7.68
N GLU A 347 11.72 -20.76 -7.21
CA GLU A 347 12.26 -20.46 -5.87
C GLU A 347 11.39 -21.04 -4.76
N ALA A 348 10.07 -20.87 -4.85
CA ALA A 348 9.15 -21.43 -3.86
C ALA A 348 9.19 -22.96 -3.84
N ALA A 349 9.36 -23.61 -5.00
CA ALA A 349 9.54 -25.06 -5.09
C ALA A 349 10.85 -25.50 -4.44
N ARG A 350 11.97 -24.80 -4.70
CA ARG A 350 13.27 -25.08 -4.09
C ARG A 350 13.24 -24.98 -2.56
N LEU A 351 12.62 -23.94 -2.02
CA LEU A 351 12.51 -23.76 -0.56
C LEU A 351 11.54 -24.75 0.12
N ARG A 352 10.67 -25.41 -0.65
CA ARG A 352 9.81 -26.50 -0.14
C ARG A 352 10.53 -27.85 -0.07
N ALA A 353 11.65 -28.02 -0.77
CA ALA A 353 12.39 -29.28 -0.76
C ALA A 353 12.89 -29.60 0.67
N PRO A 354 12.77 -30.86 1.14
CA PRO A 354 13.27 -31.24 2.46
C PRO A 354 14.80 -31.15 2.48
N GLY A 355 15.35 -30.14 3.14
CA GLY A 355 16.80 -30.01 3.29
C GLY A 355 17.24 -28.66 3.81
N ALA A 356 18.05 -28.68 4.88
CA ALA A 356 18.80 -27.57 5.44
C ALA A 356 18.00 -26.46 6.16
N ARG A 357 17.60 -26.74 7.40
CA ARG A 357 17.58 -25.71 8.45
C ARG A 357 18.68 -26.00 9.46
N THR A 358 19.85 -25.42 9.23
CA THR A 358 20.85 -25.26 10.30
C THR A 358 20.34 -24.18 11.24
N HIS A 359 19.82 -24.60 12.40
CA HIS A 359 19.51 -23.70 13.49
C HIS A 359 20.81 -23.20 14.11
N THR A 360 21.37 -22.12 13.57
CA THR A 360 22.32 -21.33 14.35
C THR A 360 21.56 -20.71 15.53
N ARG A 361 22.12 -20.79 16.75
CA ARG A 361 21.56 -20.16 17.95
C ARG A 361 21.70 -18.64 17.81
N THR A 362 20.78 -18.00 17.10
CA THR A 362 20.79 -16.53 17.03
C THR A 362 20.35 -15.94 18.37
N PRO A 363 21.04 -14.90 18.88
CA PRO A 363 20.67 -14.24 20.13
C PRO A 363 19.23 -13.70 20.06
N SER A 364 18.50 -13.77 21.18
CA SER A 364 17.14 -13.23 21.27
C SER A 364 17.14 -11.73 21.53
N VAL A 365 16.25 -11.00 20.84
CA VAL A 365 16.07 -9.54 20.97
C VAL A 365 14.65 -9.27 21.46
N GLU A 366 14.51 -8.55 22.56
CA GLU A 366 13.21 -8.07 23.04
C GLU A 366 12.96 -6.64 22.55
N VAL A 367 11.80 -6.36 21.97
CA VAL A 367 11.40 -5.00 21.57
C VAL A 367 10.29 -4.49 22.49
N LEU A 368 10.61 -3.49 23.32
CA LEU A 368 9.63 -2.78 24.16
C LEU A 368 8.91 -1.75 23.31
N GLY A 369 7.57 -1.74 23.42
CA GLY A 369 6.72 -0.93 22.56
C GLY A 369 6.39 -1.58 21.22
N ALA A 370 6.67 -2.88 21.04
CA ALA A 370 6.38 -3.66 19.83
C ALA A 370 4.89 -3.67 19.42
N ALA A 371 3.97 -3.50 20.37
CA ALA A 371 2.53 -3.42 20.12
C ALA A 371 2.10 -2.02 19.62
N THR A 372 2.82 -1.48 18.65
CA THR A 372 2.42 -0.31 17.84
C THR A 372 2.73 -0.63 16.38
N PRO A 373 2.08 0.05 15.42
CA PRO A 373 2.43 -0.07 14.01
C PRO A 373 3.94 0.11 13.74
N LEU A 374 4.57 1.13 14.32
CA LEU A 374 6.03 1.32 14.23
C LEU A 374 6.81 0.12 14.80
N GLY A 375 6.40 -0.39 15.97
CA GLY A 375 7.01 -1.55 16.59
C GLY A 375 6.89 -2.82 15.74
N GLU A 376 5.76 -3.02 15.07
CA GLU A 376 5.51 -4.16 14.18
C GLU A 376 6.42 -4.12 12.96
N HIS A 377 6.60 -2.94 12.36
CA HIS A 377 7.55 -2.74 11.28
C HIS A 377 8.98 -3.06 11.74
N LEU A 378 9.41 -2.56 12.90
CA LEU A 378 10.74 -2.84 13.42
C LEU A 378 10.96 -4.33 13.73
N VAL A 379 10.02 -4.96 14.44
CA VAL A 379 10.09 -6.39 14.79
C VAL A 379 10.20 -7.24 13.53
N ARG A 380 9.39 -6.94 12.50
CA ARG A 380 9.44 -7.64 11.23
C ARG A 380 10.81 -7.47 10.56
N THR A 381 11.29 -6.25 10.38
CA THR A 381 12.57 -5.99 9.71
C THR A 381 13.75 -6.61 10.46
N LEU A 382 13.76 -6.56 11.80
CA LEU A 382 14.80 -7.23 12.58
C LEU A 382 14.75 -8.76 12.40
N SER A 383 13.55 -9.34 12.37
CA SER A 383 13.36 -10.78 12.12
C SER A 383 13.85 -11.18 10.72
N ASP A 384 13.52 -10.39 9.70
CA ASP A 384 13.98 -10.59 8.32
C ASP A 384 15.51 -10.48 8.19
N ARG A 385 16.17 -9.78 9.12
CA ARG A 385 17.64 -9.68 9.23
C ARG A 385 18.26 -10.78 10.09
N GLY A 386 17.49 -11.81 10.43
CA GLY A 386 17.94 -13.00 11.13
C GLY A 386 17.89 -12.91 12.66
N HIS A 387 17.45 -11.78 13.24
CA HIS A 387 17.35 -11.66 14.70
C HIS A 387 16.17 -12.47 15.24
N ARG A 388 16.33 -13.13 16.39
CA ARG A 388 15.22 -13.82 17.06
C ARG A 388 14.45 -12.82 17.93
N VAL A 389 13.42 -12.19 17.36
CA VAL A 389 12.72 -11.08 18.03
C VAL A 389 11.51 -11.55 18.83
N ALA A 390 11.33 -11.01 20.04
CA ALA A 390 10.13 -11.15 20.84
C ALA A 390 9.52 -9.76 21.14
N ALA A 391 8.18 -9.66 21.04
CA ALA A 391 7.46 -8.48 21.48
C ALA A 391 7.45 -8.45 23.02
N GLY A 392 8.16 -7.49 23.62
CA GLY A 392 8.23 -7.36 25.06
C GLY A 392 6.89 -6.89 25.64
N THR A 393 6.35 -7.64 26.61
CA THR A 393 5.19 -7.20 27.40
C THR A 393 5.68 -6.67 28.74
N PRO A 394 5.31 -5.46 29.17
CA PRO A 394 5.71 -4.93 30.47
C PRO A 394 5.37 -5.93 31.59
N GLY A 395 6.38 -6.35 32.36
CA GLY A 395 6.19 -7.20 33.55
C GLY A 395 6.18 -8.71 33.33
N ARG A 396 6.22 -9.22 32.09
CA ARG A 396 6.27 -10.67 31.84
C ARG A 396 7.73 -11.16 31.79
N ARG A 397 8.20 -11.78 32.89
CA ARG A 397 9.47 -12.52 32.88
C ARG A 397 9.33 -13.77 32.01
N THR A 398 9.83 -13.73 30.79
CA THR A 398 10.10 -14.95 30.02
C THR A 398 11.28 -15.70 30.66
N GLY A 399 11.21 -17.03 30.76
CA GLY A 399 12.14 -17.87 31.52
C GLY A 399 13.63 -17.83 31.12
N SER A 400 14.02 -17.04 30.10
CA SER A 400 15.41 -16.62 29.88
C SER A 400 15.47 -15.13 29.58
N ALA A 401 16.46 -14.43 30.13
CA ALA A 401 16.72 -13.03 29.78
C ALA A 401 17.07 -12.92 28.28
N PRO A 402 16.55 -11.92 27.55
CA PRO A 402 16.93 -11.72 26.16
C PRO A 402 18.42 -11.35 26.06
N ALA A 403 19.05 -11.63 24.92
CA ALA A 403 20.43 -11.23 24.68
C ALA A 403 20.57 -9.74 24.41
N ALA A 404 19.49 -9.08 23.96
CA ALA A 404 19.37 -7.64 23.78
C ALA A 404 17.94 -7.16 24.01
N THR A 405 17.78 -5.91 24.44
CA THR A 405 16.50 -5.20 24.48
C THR A 405 16.56 -3.98 23.55
N VAL A 406 15.44 -3.57 22.96
CA VAL A 406 15.28 -2.37 22.12
C VAL A 406 14.07 -1.63 22.67
N ASP A 407 14.22 -0.39 23.14
CA ASP A 407 13.12 0.37 23.72
C ASP A 407 12.61 1.47 22.76
N LEU A 408 11.40 1.28 22.24
CA LEU A 408 10.73 2.23 21.35
C LEU A 408 9.72 3.12 22.06
N ARG A 409 9.47 2.95 23.36
CA ARG A 409 8.48 3.77 24.08
C ARG A 409 8.77 5.27 24.01
N PRO A 410 10.03 5.75 24.01
CA PRO A 410 10.34 7.17 23.83
C PRO A 410 9.81 7.77 22.51
N LEU A 411 9.57 6.97 21.47
CA LEU A 411 9.02 7.44 20.19
C LEU A 411 7.54 7.81 20.22
N ARG A 412 6.85 7.53 21.32
CA ARG A 412 5.39 7.69 21.39
C ARG A 412 4.95 9.13 21.69
N GLY A 413 5.85 10.02 22.10
CA GLY A 413 5.55 11.43 22.35
C GLY A 413 6.16 12.31 21.27
N GLY A 414 5.35 13.12 20.57
CA GLY A 414 5.75 14.00 19.47
C GLY A 414 6.66 15.18 19.85
N GLY A 415 7.53 15.02 20.86
CA GLY A 415 8.63 15.95 21.14
C GLY A 415 9.88 15.62 20.30
N PRO A 416 10.95 16.44 20.37
CA PRO A 416 12.21 16.17 19.69
C PRO A 416 12.71 14.76 20.06
N ALA A 417 12.64 13.87 19.07
CA ALA A 417 12.54 12.44 19.27
C ALA A 417 13.91 11.77 19.51
N SER A 418 14.54 12.01 20.65
CA SER A 418 15.69 11.18 21.03
C SER A 418 15.24 9.73 21.29
N VAL A 419 15.51 8.83 20.34
CA VAL A 419 15.24 7.40 20.54
C VAL A 419 16.37 6.76 21.28
N ARG A 420 16.23 6.66 22.58
CA ARG A 420 17.14 5.83 23.36
C ARG A 420 16.91 4.33 23.07
N VAL A 421 17.42 3.82 21.95
CA VAL A 421 17.50 2.37 21.69
C VAL A 421 18.56 1.77 22.61
N THR A 422 18.14 1.39 23.81
CA THR A 422 19.00 0.77 24.82
C THR A 422 19.28 -0.69 24.48
N VAL A 423 20.26 -0.96 23.60
CA VAL A 423 20.75 -2.32 23.38
C VAL A 423 21.52 -2.77 24.61
N ARG A 424 21.00 -3.76 25.36
CA ARG A 424 21.69 -4.42 26.49
C ARG A 424 22.27 -5.75 26.03
N ALA A 425 23.52 -5.77 25.58
CA ALA A 425 24.18 -7.03 25.24
C ALA A 425 24.53 -7.80 26.53
N ASN A 426 23.87 -8.94 26.78
CA ASN A 426 24.27 -9.86 27.85
C ASN A 426 25.49 -10.67 27.37
N GLY A 427 26.70 -10.16 27.64
CA GLY A 427 27.92 -10.92 27.45
C GLY A 427 28.22 -11.75 28.69
N ALA A 428 28.09 -13.08 28.64
CA ALA A 428 28.23 -13.98 29.80
C ALA A 428 27.31 -13.62 31.00
N PRO A 429 26.98 -14.55 31.90
CA PRO A 429 26.12 -14.26 33.06
C PRO A 429 26.68 -13.20 34.04
N TYR A 430 27.89 -12.68 33.82
CA TYR A 430 28.61 -11.81 34.75
C TYR A 430 29.14 -10.48 34.17
N ALA A 431 28.99 -10.17 32.88
CA ALA A 431 29.42 -8.85 32.38
C ALA A 431 28.32 -7.78 32.56
N PRO A 432 28.68 -6.54 32.91
CA PRO A 432 27.72 -5.44 33.04
C PRO A 432 27.05 -5.15 31.69
N ALA A 433 25.73 -5.00 31.71
CA ALA A 433 24.96 -4.63 30.53
C ALA A 433 25.45 -3.29 29.98
N ARG A 434 26.02 -3.30 28.77
CA ARG A 434 26.40 -2.07 28.08
C ARG A 434 25.16 -1.45 27.48
N VAL A 435 24.84 -0.21 27.83
CA VAL A 435 23.75 0.56 27.21
C VAL A 435 24.32 1.34 26.03
N ARG A 436 23.56 1.37 24.92
CA ARG A 436 23.81 2.23 23.76
C ARG A 436 22.62 3.15 23.57
N THR A 437 22.86 4.36 23.08
CA THR A 437 21.81 5.36 22.78
C THR A 437 21.95 5.79 21.32
N LEU A 438 20.85 5.77 20.56
CA LEU A 438 20.81 6.24 19.17
C LEU A 438 20.06 7.57 19.11
N LEU A 439 20.73 8.70 18.92
CA LEU A 439 20.00 9.94 18.69
C LEU A 439 19.43 9.91 17.26
N VAL A 440 18.13 9.67 17.16
CA VAL A 440 17.41 9.68 15.88
C VAL A 440 16.75 11.04 15.72
N GLY A 441 16.69 11.54 14.50
CA GLY A 441 15.97 12.79 14.20
C GLY A 441 14.46 12.59 14.14
N ASP A 442 13.82 13.25 13.19
CA ASP A 442 12.38 13.17 12.92
C ASP A 442 12.03 11.85 12.22
N VAL A 443 11.61 10.85 13.01
CA VAL A 443 11.24 9.53 12.46
C VAL A 443 9.94 9.61 11.65
N TYR A 444 9.98 9.09 10.43
CA TYR A 444 8.83 9.04 9.52
C TYR A 444 8.78 7.73 8.72
N GLY A 445 7.73 7.53 7.94
CA GLY A 445 7.48 6.29 7.19
C GLY A 445 6.37 5.42 7.81
N PRO A 446 6.12 4.23 7.26
CA PRO A 446 5.08 3.33 7.75
C PRO A 446 5.16 3.08 9.27
N GLY A 447 4.02 3.20 9.93
CA GLY A 447 3.89 3.02 11.38
C GLY A 447 4.02 4.29 12.23
N CYS A 448 4.47 5.41 11.66
CA CYS A 448 4.58 6.70 12.36
C CYS A 448 3.26 7.47 12.27
N GLY A 449 2.79 8.05 13.39
CA GLY A 449 1.49 8.74 13.45
C GLY A 449 1.48 10.10 12.74
N ARG A 450 0.28 10.54 12.33
CA ARG A 450 0.05 11.86 11.70
C ARG A 450 0.34 13.06 12.60
N GLU A 451 0.41 12.85 13.92
CA GLU A 451 0.66 13.92 14.89
C GLU A 451 2.14 14.33 14.94
N SER A 452 3.03 13.59 14.29
CA SER A 452 4.44 13.98 14.15
C SER A 452 4.59 15.20 13.23
N ARG A 453 5.71 15.91 13.34
CA ARG A 453 6.04 17.08 12.51
C ARG A 453 5.89 16.78 11.01
N ILE A 454 6.52 15.69 10.54
CA ILE A 454 6.43 15.23 9.14
C ILE A 454 5.02 14.68 8.84
N GLY A 455 4.43 13.94 9.79
CA GLY A 455 3.11 13.33 9.66
C GLY A 455 2.00 14.35 9.40
N ARG A 456 2.04 15.52 10.04
CA ARG A 456 1.05 16.60 9.85
C ARG A 456 1.07 17.13 8.43
N MET A 457 2.25 17.45 7.90
CA MET A 457 2.41 17.94 6.52
C MET A 457 1.87 16.93 5.50
N VAL A 458 2.24 15.65 5.66
CA VAL A 458 1.77 14.57 4.77
C VAL A 458 0.25 14.39 4.90
N TRP A 459 -0.29 14.50 6.11
CA TRP A 459 -1.72 14.35 6.38
C TRP A 459 -2.56 15.48 5.77
N GLU A 460 -2.11 16.73 5.83
CA GLU A 460 -2.79 17.85 5.17
C GLU A 460 -2.77 17.68 3.65
N ALA A 461 -1.62 17.35 3.08
CA ALA A 461 -1.48 17.13 1.64
C ALA A 461 -2.40 16.02 1.13
N LEU A 462 -2.51 14.89 1.86
CA LEU A 462 -3.43 13.80 1.53
C LEU A 462 -4.90 14.26 1.44
N ARG A 463 -5.29 15.22 2.29
CA ARG A 463 -6.66 15.77 2.36
C ARG A 463 -6.90 16.96 1.42
N SER A 464 -5.97 17.26 0.50
CA SER A 464 -6.03 18.46 -0.33
C SER A 464 -6.13 19.75 0.47
N ARG A 465 -5.45 19.80 1.63
CA ARG A 465 -5.34 21.01 2.45
C ARG A 465 -3.95 21.61 2.29
N PRO A 466 -3.81 22.95 2.41
CA PRO A 466 -2.50 23.58 2.44
C PRO A 466 -1.62 22.99 3.54
N VAL A 467 -0.33 22.86 3.26
CA VAL A 467 0.68 22.51 4.27
C VAL A 467 1.05 23.79 5.02
N VAL A 468 0.67 23.88 6.29
CA VAL A 468 1.01 25.00 7.16
C VAL A 468 2.32 24.72 7.89
N LEU A 469 3.29 25.61 7.79
CA LEU A 469 4.58 25.50 8.47
C LEU A 469 4.45 26.00 9.92
N ASP A 470 4.65 25.08 10.88
CA ASP A 470 4.65 25.40 12.32
C ASP A 470 5.95 26.13 12.74
N ASP A 471 7.03 25.91 12.00
CA ASP A 471 8.36 26.50 12.23
C ASP A 471 8.78 27.39 11.06
N ALA A 472 9.80 28.23 11.26
CA ALA A 472 10.39 29.01 10.16
C ALA A 472 10.91 28.07 9.06
N ALA A 473 10.73 28.44 7.80
CA ALA A 473 11.09 27.62 6.64
C ALA A 473 12.56 27.16 6.66
N GLU A 474 13.48 27.99 7.19
CA GLU A 474 14.91 27.71 7.33
C GLU A 474 15.27 26.80 8.51
N SER A 475 14.30 26.46 9.36
CA SER A 475 14.56 25.61 10.53
C SER A 475 15.00 24.21 10.08
N PRO A 476 16.02 23.62 10.72
CA PRO A 476 16.48 22.29 10.34
C PRO A 476 15.46 21.21 10.71
N VAL A 477 15.44 20.17 9.89
CA VAL A 477 14.73 18.91 10.09
C VAL A 477 15.70 17.76 9.80
N HIS A 478 15.60 16.69 10.57
CA HIS A 478 16.49 15.53 10.45
C HIS A 478 15.68 14.27 10.13
N PRO A 479 15.09 14.16 8.93
CA PRO A 479 14.17 13.07 8.62
C PRO A 479 14.88 11.71 8.62
N LEU A 480 14.38 10.77 9.43
CA LEU A 480 14.86 9.39 9.45
C LEU A 480 13.74 8.42 9.11
N HIS A 481 13.88 7.70 7.99
CA HIS A 481 12.86 6.73 7.61
C HIS A 481 12.91 5.50 8.52
N VAL A 482 11.75 4.92 8.85
CA VAL A 482 11.60 3.72 9.71
C VAL A 482 12.48 2.54 9.26
N ARG A 483 12.70 2.37 7.95
CA ARG A 483 13.60 1.34 7.40
C ARG A 483 15.05 1.59 7.82
N ASP A 484 15.52 2.83 7.67
CA ASP A 484 16.89 3.21 7.99
C ASP A 484 17.14 3.10 9.50
N LEU A 485 16.13 3.43 10.32
CA LEU A 485 16.13 3.16 11.75
C LEU A 485 16.31 1.66 12.04
N ALA A 486 15.53 0.80 11.39
CA ALA A 486 15.64 -0.66 11.57
C ALA A 486 17.01 -1.19 11.15
N ASP A 487 17.58 -0.64 10.08
CA ASP A 487 18.92 -0.99 9.58
C ASP A 487 20.01 -0.58 10.58
N ALA A 488 19.91 0.62 11.16
CA ALA A 488 20.81 1.09 12.20
C ALA A 488 20.74 0.20 13.46
N VAL A 489 19.54 -0.10 13.94
CA VAL A 489 19.34 -1.00 15.10
C VAL A 489 19.92 -2.38 14.81
N SER A 490 19.68 -2.92 13.61
CA SER A 490 20.21 -4.20 13.18
C SER A 490 21.75 -4.22 13.15
N LEU A 491 22.38 -3.13 12.70
CA LEU A 491 23.84 -2.98 12.73
C LEU A 491 24.36 -2.92 14.15
N VAL A 492 23.77 -2.11 15.03
CA VAL A 492 24.17 -1.98 16.43
C VAL A 492 24.04 -3.30 17.19
N LEU A 493 23.03 -4.11 16.88
CA LEU A 493 22.86 -5.45 17.47
C LEU A 493 23.95 -6.44 17.01
N ARG A 494 24.46 -6.31 15.77
CA ARG A 494 25.53 -7.17 15.24
C ARG A 494 26.92 -6.70 15.64
N THR A 495 27.14 -5.40 15.58
CA THR A 495 28.42 -4.74 15.79
C THR A 495 28.19 -3.50 16.67
N PRO A 496 28.10 -3.68 18.01
CA PRO A 496 27.84 -2.58 18.92
C PRO A 496 28.96 -1.53 18.84
N PRO A 497 28.63 -0.23 18.74
CA PRO A 497 29.65 0.82 18.73
C PRO A 497 30.39 0.87 20.07
N SER A 498 31.61 1.42 20.03
CA SER A 498 32.41 1.62 21.24
C SER A 498 31.81 2.72 22.12
N GLU A 499 31.22 3.72 21.47
CA GLU A 499 30.64 4.92 22.02
C GLU A 499 29.30 4.61 22.71
N PRO A 500 29.03 5.21 23.89
CA PRO A 500 27.77 5.00 24.61
C PRO A 500 26.57 5.64 23.91
N ALA A 501 26.81 6.66 23.08
CA ALA A 501 25.81 7.34 22.27
C ALA A 501 26.36 7.59 20.86
N VAL A 502 25.51 7.42 19.85
CA VAL A 502 25.79 7.76 18.45
C VAL A 502 24.60 8.49 17.83
N SER A 503 24.85 9.37 16.87
CA SER A 503 23.82 10.11 16.14
C SER A 503 23.48 9.43 14.81
N LEU A 504 22.19 9.37 14.47
CA LEU A 504 21.67 9.09 13.14
C LEU A 504 21.11 10.36 12.46
N ALA A 505 20.87 11.43 13.23
CA ALA A 505 20.18 12.64 12.78
C ALA A 505 20.97 13.43 11.72
N GLU A 506 22.30 13.42 11.79
CA GLU A 506 23.15 14.16 10.84
C GLU A 506 23.26 13.50 9.47
N ALA A 507 22.74 12.29 9.30
CA ALA A 507 22.87 11.55 8.03
C ALA A 507 21.95 12.07 6.92
N VAL A 508 20.83 12.69 7.28
CA VAL A 508 19.91 13.38 6.37
C VAL A 508 19.46 14.67 7.03
N ARG A 509 19.78 15.80 6.41
CA ARG A 509 19.40 17.13 6.89
C ARG A 509 18.75 17.90 5.75
N CYS A 510 17.61 18.52 6.04
CA CYS A 510 16.95 19.48 5.16
C CYS A 510 16.30 20.59 5.99
N THR A 511 15.80 21.62 5.33
CA THR A 511 14.99 22.65 5.97
C THR A 511 13.51 22.26 5.98
N VAL A 512 12.72 22.95 6.81
CA VAL A 512 11.26 22.82 6.83
C VAL A 512 10.65 23.16 5.47
N GLY A 513 11.17 24.19 4.80
CA GLY A 513 10.75 24.58 3.45
C GLY A 513 11.01 23.48 2.42
N GLU A 514 12.23 22.93 2.41
CA GLU A 514 12.60 21.82 1.51
C GLU A 514 11.75 20.56 1.75
N LEU A 515 11.45 20.27 3.02
CA LEU A 515 10.56 19.17 3.38
C LEU A 515 9.14 19.39 2.83
N ALA A 516 8.57 20.57 3.04
CA ALA A 516 7.22 20.90 2.57
C ALA A 516 7.11 20.85 1.03
N GLU A 517 8.14 21.34 0.34
CA GLU A 517 8.25 21.23 -1.12
C GLU A 517 8.34 19.77 -1.59
N THR A 518 9.10 18.94 -0.88
CA THR A 518 9.18 17.50 -1.18
C THR A 518 7.83 16.81 -0.94
N VAL A 519 7.09 17.19 0.12
CA VAL A 519 5.71 16.70 0.37
C VAL A 519 4.78 17.11 -0.78
N ARG A 520 4.83 18.37 -1.21
CA ARG A 520 4.04 18.87 -2.35
C ARG A 520 4.30 18.08 -3.62
N ALA A 521 5.57 17.77 -3.90
CA ALA A 521 5.97 17.03 -5.09
C ALA A 521 5.64 15.53 -5.01
N SER A 522 5.83 14.91 -3.84
CA SER A 522 5.82 13.44 -3.69
C SER A 522 4.50 12.87 -3.20
N VAL A 523 3.66 13.68 -2.54
CA VAL A 523 2.39 13.26 -1.94
C VAL A 523 1.21 13.81 -2.74
N ARG A 524 1.06 15.13 -2.79
CA ARG A 524 0.01 15.80 -3.55
C ARG A 524 0.33 17.27 -3.75
N PRO A 525 0.15 17.83 -4.96
CA PRO A 525 0.29 19.27 -5.18
C PRO A 525 -0.75 20.05 -4.37
N VAL A 526 -0.30 20.78 -3.35
CA VAL A 526 -1.09 21.68 -2.49
C VAL A 526 -0.28 22.95 -2.21
N ALA A 527 -0.96 24.03 -1.79
CA ALA A 527 -0.29 25.24 -1.34
C ALA A 527 0.57 24.98 -0.10
N VAL A 528 1.68 25.71 0.03
CA VAL A 528 2.50 25.75 1.24
C VAL A 528 2.34 27.14 1.84
N GLU A 529 1.91 27.20 3.10
CA GLU A 529 1.59 28.43 3.81
C GLU A 529 2.46 28.54 5.06
N THR A 530 2.98 29.73 5.32
CA THR A 530 3.64 30.02 6.59
C THR A 530 2.55 30.27 7.63
N GLY A 531 2.50 29.48 8.71
CA GLY A 531 1.57 29.75 9.81
C GLY A 531 1.84 31.12 10.43
N ALA A 532 0.84 31.70 11.10
CA ALA A 532 1.09 32.84 11.98
C ALA A 532 2.10 32.36 13.02
N ALA A 533 3.35 32.80 12.87
CA ALA A 533 4.43 32.40 13.76
C ALA A 533 3.92 32.59 15.19
N THR A 534 3.84 31.52 15.97
CA THR A 534 3.87 31.74 17.41
C THR A 534 5.23 32.39 17.62
N ALA A 535 5.21 33.68 17.98
CA ALA A 535 6.40 34.42 18.35
C ALA A 535 6.92 33.75 19.63
N ALA A 536 7.57 32.61 19.48
CA ALA A 536 8.37 32.02 20.53
C ALA A 536 9.43 33.08 20.82
N ALA A 537 9.37 33.62 22.04
CA ALA A 537 10.40 34.50 22.55
C ALA A 537 11.77 33.92 22.21
N PRO A 538 12.76 34.74 21.79
CA PRO A 538 14.08 34.25 21.42
C PRO A 538 14.56 33.32 22.53
N ARG A 539 14.71 32.02 22.21
CA ARG A 539 15.29 31.06 23.14
C ARG A 539 16.64 31.65 23.54
N ARG A 540 16.80 31.96 24.82
CA ARG A 540 18.12 32.22 25.41
C ARG A 540 19.05 31.14 24.87
N ALA A 541 20.18 31.54 24.30
CA ALA A 541 21.19 30.59 23.86
C ALA A 541 21.46 29.64 25.03
N ASP A 542 21.03 28.40 24.89
CA ASP A 542 21.33 27.38 25.88
C ASP A 542 22.86 27.31 25.99
N PRO A 543 23.42 27.18 27.21
CA PRO A 543 24.85 26.96 27.36
C PRO A 543 25.27 25.81 26.45
N PRO A 544 26.46 25.87 25.83
CA PRO A 544 26.90 24.86 24.88
C PRO A 544 26.75 23.49 25.51
N GLY A 545 25.83 22.70 24.95
CA GLY A 545 25.57 21.35 25.41
C GLY A 545 26.83 20.48 25.27
N PRO A 546 26.82 19.28 25.86
CA PRO A 546 27.84 18.29 25.53
C PRO A 546 27.94 18.11 24.00
N PRO A 547 29.15 17.86 23.47
CA PRO A 547 29.35 17.72 22.02
C PRO A 547 28.41 16.64 21.46
N ASP A 548 27.88 16.90 20.27
CA ASP A 548 26.99 15.96 19.59
C ASP A 548 27.67 14.60 19.44
N PRO A 549 26.95 13.49 19.73
CA PRO A 549 27.55 12.17 19.63
C PRO A 549 27.91 11.86 18.18
N PRO A 550 29.00 11.09 17.95
CA PRO A 550 29.49 10.81 16.61
C PRO A 550 28.47 10.02 15.79
N GLN A 551 28.56 10.14 14.47
CA GLN A 551 27.73 9.36 13.55
C GLN A 551 28.02 7.86 13.67
N LEU A 552 26.97 7.03 13.54
CA LEU A 552 27.12 5.57 13.53
C LEU A 552 28.01 5.13 12.34
N ARG A 553 29.20 4.62 12.64
CA ARG A 553 30.17 4.17 11.64
C ARG A 553 29.64 2.97 10.85
N GLY A 554 29.89 2.95 9.54
CA GLY A 554 29.50 1.85 8.64
C GLY A 554 28.01 1.81 8.32
N TRP A 555 27.24 2.81 8.73
CA TRP A 555 25.82 2.95 8.40
C TRP A 555 25.57 4.23 7.60
N ARG A 556 24.67 4.14 6.64
CA ARG A 556 24.13 5.28 5.90
C ARG A 556 22.64 5.03 5.62
N PRO A 557 21.81 6.08 5.61
CA PRO A 557 20.42 5.98 5.18
C PRO A 557 20.38 5.55 3.72
N ALA A 558 19.50 4.61 3.40
CA ALA A 558 19.29 4.10 2.06
C ALA A 558 17.98 4.63 1.44
N VAL A 559 17.03 5.10 2.25
CA VAL A 559 15.75 5.59 1.76
C VAL A 559 15.84 7.07 1.40
N GLY A 560 15.64 7.38 0.12
CA GLY A 560 15.51 8.77 -0.34
C GLY A 560 14.23 9.43 0.20
N LEU A 561 14.30 10.73 0.52
CA LEU A 561 13.23 11.48 1.18
C LEU A 561 11.89 11.42 0.42
N ALA A 562 11.89 11.66 -0.89
CA ALA A 562 10.68 11.64 -1.72
C ALA A 562 9.97 10.28 -1.66
N TYR A 563 10.72 9.18 -1.83
CA TYR A 563 10.17 7.83 -1.72
C TYR A 563 9.68 7.52 -0.29
N GLY A 564 10.45 7.91 0.73
CA GLY A 564 10.04 7.76 2.13
C GLY A 564 8.71 8.47 2.43
N LEU A 565 8.55 9.72 1.97
CA LEU A 565 7.33 10.51 2.19
C LEU A 565 6.14 9.90 1.45
N HIS A 566 6.38 9.37 0.25
CA HIS A 566 5.37 8.64 -0.50
C HIS A 566 4.88 7.40 0.26
N THR A 567 5.79 6.56 0.77
CA THR A 567 5.39 5.37 1.56
C THR A 567 4.72 5.73 2.88
N HIS A 568 5.11 6.85 3.51
CA HIS A 568 4.44 7.38 4.70
C HIS A 568 3.01 7.81 4.38
N ALA A 569 2.81 8.54 3.28
CA ALA A 569 1.49 8.99 2.83
C ALA A 569 0.57 7.81 2.51
N GLN A 570 1.10 6.82 1.79
CA GLN A 570 0.40 5.58 1.48
C GLN A 570 -0.04 4.83 2.75
N TRP A 571 0.86 4.70 3.73
CA TRP A 571 0.54 4.08 5.01
C TRP A 571 -0.52 4.87 5.79
N LEU A 572 -0.41 6.20 5.86
CA LEU A 572 -1.39 7.04 6.54
C LEU A 572 -2.79 6.93 5.92
N ALA A 573 -2.86 6.90 4.59
CA ALA A 573 -4.13 6.80 3.87
C ALA A 573 -4.84 5.45 4.10
N TYR A 574 -4.10 4.34 4.18
CA TYR A 574 -4.68 2.99 4.17
C TYR A 574 -4.79 2.36 5.57
N GLU A 575 -3.76 2.58 6.41
CA GLU A 575 -3.63 1.96 7.73
C GLU A 575 -3.74 3.01 8.85
N GLY A 576 -2.99 4.11 8.75
CA GLY A 576 -2.88 5.11 9.81
C GLY A 576 -4.21 5.77 10.17
N VAL A 577 -5.09 5.97 9.19
CA VAL A 577 -6.41 6.54 9.42
C VAL A 577 -7.34 5.68 10.29
N ARG A 578 -7.06 4.38 10.43
CA ARG A 578 -7.86 3.46 11.25
C ARG A 578 -7.52 3.51 12.74
N LEU A 579 -6.40 4.14 13.08
CA LEU A 579 -5.89 4.20 14.44
C LEU A 579 -6.61 5.27 15.27
N VAL A 580 -7.61 5.94 14.69
CA VAL A 580 -8.47 6.91 15.37
C VAL A 580 -9.83 6.25 15.61
N PRO A 581 -10.40 6.32 16.82
CA PRO A 581 -11.80 5.99 17.04
C PRO A 581 -12.69 6.80 16.09
N LEU A 582 -13.69 6.13 15.49
CA LEU A 582 -14.64 6.74 14.54
C LEU A 582 -15.45 7.87 15.16
#